data_AF-A0A7Z9FL43-F1
#
_entry.id   AF-A0A7Z9FL43-F1
#
_cell.length_a   1.000
_cell.length_b   1.000
_cell.length_c   1.000
_cell.angle_alpha   90.00
_cell.angle_beta   90.00
_cell.angle_gamma   90.00
#
_symmetry.space_group_name_H-M   'P 1'
#
loop_
_entity.id
_entity.type
_entity.pdbx_description
1 polymer ?
#
loop_
_entity_poly.entity_id
_entity_poly.type
_entity_poly.pdbx_seq_one_letter_code
_entity_poly.pdbx_strand_id
1 'polypeptide(L)'
;MSQNSISNPPERFLLIRTDRIGDTVLTLPAVTALRKKFPAAFIAFLAQPYTAPLIEQYEGIDLLLSYEPEGRHRGWKGVLKLSHQLRELNFDAV
;
A
#
# COMPACT_ATOMS: atom_id res chain seq x y z
N MET A 1 30.84 -1.28 12.65
CA MET A 1 29.76 -0.87 11.72
C MET A 1 28.47 -0.87 12.52
N SER A 2 27.94 0.33 12.81
CA SER A 2 26.77 0.53 13.68
C SER A 2 25.52 -0.10 13.05
N GLN A 3 25.00 -1.17 13.64
CA GLN A 3 23.64 -1.62 13.38
C GLN A 3 22.72 -0.59 14.02
N ASN A 4 22.13 0.30 13.22
CA ASN A 4 20.99 1.08 13.67
C ASN A 4 19.84 0.11 13.90
N SER A 5 19.67 -0.34 15.15
CA SER A 5 18.50 -1.09 15.58
C SER A 5 17.29 -0.19 15.43
N ILE A 6 16.44 -0.44 14.41
CA ILE A 6 15.08 0.07 14.39
C ILE A 6 14.43 -0.46 15.66
N SER A 7 14.10 0.42 16.61
CA SER A 7 13.74 0.07 17.99
C SER A 7 12.41 -0.67 18.11
N ASN A 8 11.64 -0.81 17.02
CA ASN A 8 10.54 -1.74 16.86
C ASN A 8 10.41 -2.13 15.37
N PRO A 9 10.04 -3.38 15.04
CA PRO A 9 9.72 -3.73 13.66
C PRO A 9 8.50 -2.89 13.18
N PRO A 10 8.48 -2.45 11.91
CA PRO A 10 7.33 -1.72 11.37
C PRO A 10 6.07 -2.58 11.42
N GLU A 11 4.96 -1.97 11.85
CA GLU A 11 3.68 -2.64 12.05
C GLU A 11 2.67 -2.27 10.96
N ARG A 12 2.89 -1.18 10.22
CA ARG A 12 1.96 -0.69 9.20
C ARG A 12 2.69 -0.37 7.90
N PHE A 13 2.38 -1.13 6.85
CA PHE A 13 2.97 -0.99 5.51
C PHE A 13 1.94 -0.45 4.51
N LEU A 14 2.39 0.40 3.60
CA LEU A 14 1.62 0.83 2.44
C LEU A 14 2.37 0.47 1.16
N LEU A 15 1.81 -0.40 0.32
CA LEU A 15 2.33 -0.64 -1.02
C LEU A 15 1.58 0.25 -2.01
N ILE A 16 2.29 0.92 -2.92
CA ILE A 16 1.70 1.82 -3.91
C ILE A 16 1.97 1.29 -5.32
N ARG A 17 0.92 0.87 -6.03
CA ARG A 17 0.95 0.54 -7.47
C ARG A 17 -0.24 1.16 -8.18
N THR A 18 -0.08 2.43 -8.52
CA THR A 18 -1.05 3.23 -9.27
C THR A 18 -0.76 3.24 -10.78
N ASP A 19 -0.06 2.21 -11.26
CA ASP A 19 0.51 2.06 -12.59
C ASP A 19 -0.23 0.97 -13.40
N ARG A 20 0.51 0.15 -14.15
CA ARG A 20 -0.05 -0.89 -15.01
C ARG A 20 -0.25 -2.19 -14.23
N ILE A 21 -1.19 -3.01 -14.69
CA ILE A 21 -1.48 -4.33 -14.09
C ILE A 21 -0.23 -5.22 -13.97
N GLY A 22 0.72 -5.13 -14.91
CA GLY A 22 1.97 -5.89 -14.85
C GLY A 22 2.77 -5.59 -13.59
N ASP A 23 2.95 -4.31 -13.26
CA ASP A 23 3.70 -3.86 -12.08
C ASP A 23 2.97 -4.24 -10.79
N THR A 24 1.63 -4.19 -10.82
CA THR A 24 0.77 -4.68 -9.71
C THR A 24 1.02 -6.17 -9.45
N VAL A 25 0.93 -7.02 -10.48
CA VAL A 25 1.14 -8.48 -10.37
C VAL A 25 2.55 -8.80 -9.85
N LEU A 26 3.57 -8.10 -10.36
CA LEU A 26 4.96 -8.28 -9.93
C LEU A 26 5.21 -7.88 -8.47
N THR A 27 4.29 -7.13 -7.86
CA THR A 27 4.40 -6.65 -6.48
C THR A 27 3.68 -7.55 -5.47
N LEU A 28 2.70 -8.34 -5.89
CA LEU A 28 1.96 -9.25 -5.01
C LEU A 28 2.88 -10.22 -4.22
N PRO A 29 3.95 -10.82 -4.80
CA PRO A 29 4.89 -11.63 -4.01
C PRO A 29 5.54 -10.88 -2.83
N ALA A 30 5.68 -9.56 -2.93
CA ALA A 30 6.18 -8.74 -1.83
C ALA A 30 5.21 -8.72 -0.64
N VAL A 31 3.90 -8.74 -0.90
CA VAL A 31 2.86 -8.87 0.15
C VAL A 31 3.02 -10.20 0.89
N THR A 32 3.20 -11.31 0.16
CA THR A 32 3.45 -12.63 0.77
C THR A 32 4.72 -12.61 1.64
N ALA A 33 5.80 -12.00 1.14
CA ALA A 33 7.05 -11.88 1.88
C ALA A 33 6.90 -11.02 3.15
N LEU A 34 6.16 -9.91 3.07
CA LEU A 34 5.84 -9.05 4.21
C LEU A 34 5.01 -9.80 5.24
N ARG A 35 3.92 -10.45 4.82
CA ARG A 35 3.06 -11.24 5.72
C ARG A 35 3.83 -12.37 6.39
N LYS A 36 4.74 -13.05 5.69
CA LYS A 36 5.59 -14.09 6.27
C LYS A 36 6.56 -13.54 7.30
N LYS A 37 7.14 -12.37 7.05
CA LYS A 37 8.15 -11.74 7.94
C LYS A 37 7.51 -11.01 9.12
N PHE A 38 6.35 -10.40 8.92
CA PHE A 38 5.59 -9.62 9.89
C PHE A 38 4.13 -10.09 9.92
N PRO A 39 3.84 -11.25 10.54
CA PRO A 39 2.51 -11.87 10.48
C PRO A 39 1.36 -10.99 11.00
N ALA A 40 1.64 -10.16 12.01
CA ALA A 40 0.67 -9.27 12.64
C ALA A 40 0.63 -7.85 12.04
N ALA A 41 1.48 -7.54 11.07
CA ALA A 41 1.51 -6.20 10.49
C ALA A 41 0.24 -5.90 9.68
N PHE A 42 -0.20 -4.66 9.71
CA PHE A 42 -1.22 -4.13 8.83
C PHE A 42 -0.62 -3.79 7.47
N ILE A 43 -1.14 -4.36 6.40
CA ILE A 43 -0.67 -4.18 5.03
C ILE A 43 -1.79 -3.55 4.21
N ALA A 44 -1.61 -2.29 3.84
CA ALA A 44 -2.47 -1.61 2.88
C ALA A 44 -1.86 -1.61 1.48
N PHE A 45 -2.72 -1.60 0.47
CA PHE A 45 -2.33 -1.54 -0.93
C PHE A 45 -3.11 -0.43 -1.63
N LEU A 46 -2.41 0.56 -2.20
CA LEU A 46 -3.00 1.62 -3.02
C LEU A 46 -2.85 1.26 -4.50
N ALA A 47 -3.98 1.06 -5.16
CA ALA A 47 -4.06 0.54 -6.52
C ALA A 47 -4.85 1.43 -7.47
N GLN A 48 -4.74 1.16 -8.78
CA GLN A 48 -5.72 1.68 -9.74
C GLN A 48 -7.07 0.94 -9.59
N PRO A 49 -8.22 1.60 -9.82
CA PRO A 49 -9.53 0.98 -9.71
C PRO A 49 -9.69 -0.29 -10.56
N TYR A 50 -9.13 -0.29 -11.77
CA TYR A 50 -9.26 -1.43 -12.68
C TYR A 50 -8.44 -2.65 -12.25
N THR A 51 -7.43 -2.48 -11.40
CA THR A 51 -6.65 -3.60 -10.83
C THR A 51 -7.20 -4.07 -9.48
N ALA A 52 -8.14 -3.34 -8.87
CA ALA A 52 -8.70 -3.69 -7.58
C ALA A 52 -9.28 -5.13 -7.52
N PRO A 53 -10.06 -5.62 -8.51
CA PRO A 53 -10.62 -6.97 -8.46
C PRO A 53 -9.55 -8.08 -8.39
N LEU A 54 -8.37 -7.85 -8.96
CA LEU A 54 -7.24 -8.79 -8.85
C LEU A 54 -6.68 -8.82 -7.42
N ILE A 55 -6.59 -7.66 -6.78
CA ILE A 55 -5.94 -7.47 -5.49
C ILE A 55 -6.85 -7.93 -4.35
N GLU A 56 -8.16 -7.74 -4.48
CA GLU A 56 -9.16 -8.22 -3.51
C GLU A 56 -9.13 -9.74 -3.31
N GLN A 57 -8.65 -10.49 -4.31
CA GLN A 57 -8.50 -11.95 -4.24
C GLN A 57 -7.16 -12.38 -3.61
N TYR A 58 -6.24 -11.44 -3.35
CA TYR A 58 -4.90 -11.76 -2.86
C TYR A 58 -4.85 -11.76 -1.33
N GLU A 59 -4.50 -12.90 -0.75
CA GLU A 59 -4.39 -13.04 0.70
C GLU A 59 -3.25 -12.18 1.30
N GLY A 60 -3.48 -11.70 2.51
CA GLY A 60 -2.48 -10.96 3.28
C GLY A 60 -2.52 -9.43 3.11
N ILE A 61 -3.47 -8.89 2.34
CA ILE A 61 -3.76 -7.45 2.27
C ILE A 61 -4.93 -7.14 3.21
N ASP A 62 -4.75 -6.23 4.15
CA ASP A 62 -5.77 -5.87 5.13
C ASP A 62 -6.67 -4.72 4.64
N LEU A 63 -6.14 -3.86 3.77
CA LEU A 63 -6.86 -2.71 3.24
C LEU A 63 -6.47 -2.41 1.79
N LEU A 64 -7.47 -2.43 0.91
CA LEU A 64 -7.31 -1.97 -0.47
C LEU A 64 -7.83 -0.53 -0.59
N LEU A 65 -6.98 0.34 -1.12
CA LEU A 65 -7.29 1.73 -1.44
C LEU A 65 -7.23 1.92 -2.96
N SER A 66 -8.09 2.77 -3.50
CA SER A 66 -8.08 3.09 -4.94
C SER A 66 -7.63 4.51 -5.19
N TYR A 67 -6.74 4.69 -6.16
CA TYR A 67 -6.31 5.99 -6.67
C TYR A 67 -7.06 6.33 -7.97
N GLU A 68 -7.90 7.36 -7.93
CA GLU A 68 -8.70 7.80 -9.09
C GLU A 68 -8.28 9.20 -9.58
N PRO A 69 -7.21 9.32 -10.39
CA PRO A 69 -6.68 10.60 -10.86
C PRO A 69 -7.63 11.37 -11.78
N GLU A 70 -8.56 10.69 -12.45
CA GLU A 70 -9.61 11.32 -13.26
C GLU A 70 -10.88 11.62 -12.44
N GLY A 71 -10.99 11.05 -11.24
CA GLY A 71 -12.14 11.14 -10.35
C GLY A 71 -11.84 11.92 -9.06
N ARG A 72 -12.04 11.28 -7.91
CA ARG A 72 -11.91 11.92 -6.59
C ARG A 72 -10.52 12.47 -6.25
N HIS A 73 -9.47 12.00 -6.95
CA HIS A 73 -8.09 12.44 -6.73
C HIS A 73 -7.56 13.32 -7.88
N ARG A 74 -8.46 13.96 -8.64
CA ARG A 74 -8.09 14.83 -9.75
C ARG A 74 -7.39 16.11 -9.33
N GLY A 75 -6.23 16.35 -9.97
CA GLY A 75 -5.41 17.54 -9.78
C GLY A 75 -4.83 17.68 -8.37
N TRP A 76 -4.20 18.82 -8.09
CA TRP A 76 -3.48 19.04 -6.83
C TRP A 76 -4.37 18.91 -5.58
N LYS A 77 -5.61 19.41 -5.62
CA LYS A 77 -6.55 19.26 -4.50
C LYS A 77 -6.90 17.79 -4.23
N GLY A 78 -7.06 17.00 -5.29
CA GLY A 78 -7.33 15.56 -5.17
C GLY A 78 -6.14 14.78 -4.62
N VAL A 79 -4.91 15.12 -5.04
CA VAL A 79 -3.67 14.54 -4.48
C VAL A 79 -3.49 14.93 -3.01
N LEU A 80 -3.76 16.19 -2.63
CA LEU A 80 -3.72 16.62 -1.22
C LEU A 80 -4.75 15.87 -0.37
N LYS A 81 -5.97 15.65 -0.90
CA LYS A 81 -7.00 14.85 -0.26
C LYS A 81 -6.53 13.41 -0.02
N LEU A 82 -5.95 12.77 -1.05
CA LEU A 82 -5.38 11.42 -0.92
C LEU A 82 -4.25 11.40 0.13
N SER A 83 -3.34 12.37 0.08
CA SER A 83 -2.23 12.45 1.03
C SER A 83 -2.73 12.57 2.47
N HIS A 84 -3.77 13.37 2.71
CA HIS A 84 -4.40 13.46 4.02
C HIS A 84 -4.99 12.12 4.46
N GLN A 85 -5.76 11.45 3.60
CA GLN A 85 -6.33 10.12 3.89
C GLN A 85 -5.26 9.07 4.21
N LEU A 86 -4.14 9.07 3.49
CA LEU A 86 -3.04 8.14 3.74
C LEU A 86 -2.30 8.46 5.04
N ARG A 87 -2.17 9.74 5.42
CA ARG A 87 -1.55 10.16 6.68
C ARG A 87 -2.35 9.72 7.89
N GLU A 88 -3.68 9.77 7.81
CA GLU A 88 -4.56 9.30 8.90
C GLU A 88 -4.41 7.80 9.19
N LEU A 89 -3.89 7.03 8.24
CA LEU A 89 -3.64 5.60 8.39
C LEU A 89 -2.30 5.28 9.06
N ASN A 90 -1.45 6.27 9.35
CA ASN A 90 -0.21 6.15 10.13
C ASN A 90 0.69 4.98 9.69
N PHE A 91 1.17 4.98 8.44
CA PHE A 91 2.10 3.95 7.95
C PHE A 91 3.53 4.20 8.43
N ASP A 92 4.20 3.13 8.85
CA ASP A 92 5.61 3.15 9.29
C ASP A 92 6.57 3.02 8.10
N ALA A 93 6.13 2.34 7.04
CA ALA A 93 6.89 2.09 5.83
C ALA A 93 5.99 2.15 4.59
N VAL A 94 6.53 2.71 3.50
CA VAL A 94 5.87 2.90 2.19
C VAL A 94 6.78 2.40 1.08
#